data_AF-A0A2M7D443-F1
#
_entry.id   AF-A0A2M7D443-F1
#
_cell.length_a   1.000
_cell.length_b   1.000
_cell.length_c   1.000
_cell.angle_alpha   90.00
_cell.angle_beta   90.00
_cell.angle_gamma   90.00
#
_symmetry.space_group_name_H-M   'P 1'
#
loop_
_entity.id
_entity.type
_entity.pdbx_description
1 polymer ?
#
loop_
_entity_poly.entity_id
_entity_poly.type
_entity_poly.pdbx_seq_one_letter_code
_entity_poly.pdbx_strand_id
1 'polypeptide(L)'
;SLSYLKRFAVDKLKIDQSFVRDILIDDDDKAIVKTIIQMAKNLNLKTIAEGVENQVVLEIVHGLGCDEVQGYFFAKPMDSSEFEQYHNKFMSQQLQINENIK
;
A
#
# COMPACT_ATOMS: atom_id res chain seq x y z
N SER A 1 4.59 -6.50 21.14
CA SER A 1 4.26 -5.17 21.72
C SER A 1 4.95 -4.07 20.93
N LEU A 2 4.41 -2.85 20.96
CA LEU A 2 4.99 -1.67 20.29
C LEU A 2 6.42 -1.33 20.73
N SER A 3 6.75 -1.69 21.97
CA SER A 3 8.09 -1.52 22.53
C SER A 3 9.17 -2.31 21.79
N TYR A 4 8.83 -3.43 21.14
CA TYR A 4 9.75 -4.17 20.28
C TYR A 4 9.88 -3.54 18.90
N LEU A 5 8.78 -3.03 18.33
CA LEU A 5 8.79 -2.41 17.00
C LEU A 5 9.78 -1.23 16.96
N LYS A 6 9.84 -0.43 18.02
CA LYS A 6 10.83 0.67 18.17
C LYS A 6 12.30 0.23 18.18
N ARG A 7 12.58 -1.05 18.46
CA ARG A 7 13.95 -1.58 18.57
C ARG A 7 14.45 -2.21 17.27
N PHE A 8 13.54 -2.53 16.35
CA PHE A 8 13.92 -3.06 15.05
C PHE A 8 14.31 -1.93 14.12
N ALA A 9 15.42 -2.12 13.39
CA ALA A 9 15.81 -1.25 12.28
C ALA A 9 14.94 -1.57 11.06
N VAL A 10 13.67 -1.21 11.13
CA VAL A 10 12.72 -1.31 10.02
C VAL A 10 12.36 0.09 9.54
N ASP A 11 12.13 0.22 8.24
CA ASP A 11 11.73 1.49 7.62
C ASP A 11 10.25 1.52 7.22
N LYS A 12 9.56 0.37 7.30
CA LYS A 12 8.21 0.18 6.78
C LYS A 12 7.38 -0.77 7.63
N LEU A 13 6.10 -0.45 7.75
CA LEU A 13 5.08 -1.28 8.37
C LEU A 13 4.06 -1.72 7.31
N LYS A 14 3.85 -3.02 7.17
CA LYS A 14 2.82 -3.57 6.27
C LYS A 14 1.49 -3.67 7.01
N ILE A 15 0.41 -3.29 6.35
CA ILE A 15 -0.97 -3.41 6.84
C ILE A 15 -1.55 -4.65 6.18
N ASP A 16 -1.91 -5.64 7.00
CA ASP A 16 -2.36 -6.94 6.51
C ASP A 16 -3.65 -6.82 5.67
N GLN A 17 -3.72 -7.65 4.64
CA GLN A 17 -4.84 -7.67 3.70
C GLN A 17 -6.20 -7.97 4.34
N SER A 18 -6.24 -8.63 5.50
CA SER A 18 -7.50 -8.89 6.20
C SER A 18 -8.23 -7.59 6.53
N PHE A 19 -7.51 -6.57 7.02
CA PHE A 19 -8.09 -5.25 7.32
C PHE A 19 -8.34 -4.39 6.07
N VAL A 20 -7.58 -4.61 5.00
CA VAL A 20 -7.65 -3.79 3.78
C VAL A 20 -8.82 -4.21 2.90
N ARG A 21 -9.13 -5.51 2.83
CA ARG A 21 -10.21 -6.04 1.97
C ARG A 21 -11.59 -5.54 2.38
N ASP A 22 -11.87 -5.51 3.67
CA ASP A 22 -13.20 -5.20 4.20
C ASP A 22 -13.37 -3.73 4.61
N ILE A 23 -12.37 -2.88 4.33
CA ILE A 23 -12.32 -1.45 4.68
C ILE A 23 -13.50 -0.60 4.16
N LEU A 24 -14.24 -1.12 3.17
CA LEU A 24 -15.42 -0.49 2.58
C LEU A 24 -16.70 -0.72 3.39
N ILE A 25 -16.76 -1.83 4.12
CA ILE A 25 -18.00 -2.34 4.73
C ILE A 25 -17.87 -2.55 6.24
N ASP A 26 -16.64 -2.53 6.77
CA ASP A 26 -16.33 -2.68 8.19
C ASP A 26 -15.61 -1.42 8.71
N ASP A 27 -16.29 -0.67 9.58
CA ASP A 27 -15.76 0.53 10.20
C ASP A 27 -14.65 0.23 11.23
N ASP A 28 -14.65 -0.96 11.84
CA ASP A 28 -13.61 -1.39 12.78
C ASP A 28 -12.30 -1.65 12.02
N ASP A 29 -12.35 -2.34 10.89
CA ASP A 29 -11.18 -2.54 10.03
C ASP A 29 -10.63 -1.21 9.52
N LYS A 30 -11.50 -0.29 9.10
CA LYS A 30 -11.10 1.07 8.71
C LYS A 30 -10.44 1.82 9.87
N ALA A 31 -10.95 1.69 11.09
CA ALA A 31 -10.34 2.29 12.28
C ALA A 31 -8.97 1.68 12.58
N ILE A 32 -8.81 0.36 12.42
CA ILE A 32 -7.53 -0.34 12.57
C ILE A 32 -6.51 0.16 11.54
N VAL A 33 -6.87 0.19 10.25
CA VAL A 33 -5.98 0.68 9.17
C VAL A 33 -5.53 2.11 9.46
N LYS A 34 -6.46 3.01 9.80
CA LYS A 34 -6.16 4.40 10.16
C LYS A 34 -5.21 4.48 11.36
N THR A 35 -5.42 3.65 12.38
CA THR A 35 -4.60 3.62 13.59
C THR A 35 -3.18 3.15 13.28
N ILE A 36 -3.03 2.11 12.44
CA ILE A 36 -1.73 1.61 12.00
C ILE A 36 -0.97 2.69 11.21
N ILE A 37 -1.65 3.41 10.32
CA ILE A 37 -1.06 4.52 9.56
C ILE A 37 -0.56 5.63 10.49
N GLN A 38 -1.39 6.06 11.44
CA GLN A 38 -1.00 7.12 12.37
C GLN A 38 0.18 6.69 13.26
N MET A 39 0.19 5.43 13.70
CA MET A 39 1.27 4.87 14.49
C MET A 39 2.59 4.82 13.71
N ALA A 40 2.56 4.39 12.45
CA ALA A 40 3.74 4.37 11.59
C ALA A 40 4.31 5.78 11.40
N LYS A 41 3.46 6.78 11.14
CA LYS A 41 3.85 8.20 11.07
C LYS A 41 4.56 8.66 12.35
N ASN A 42 4.02 8.34 13.52
CA ASN A 42 4.63 8.71 14.80
C ASN A 42 5.97 8.01 15.07
N LEU A 43 6.24 6.90 14.39
CA LEU A 43 7.49 6.15 14.47
C LEU A 43 8.45 6.47 13.32
N ASN A 44 8.10 7.42 12.44
CA ASN A 44 8.82 7.72 11.20
C ASN A 44 9.01 6.48 10.29
N LEU A 45 8.00 5.61 10.26
CA LEU A 45 7.94 4.45 9.38
C LEU A 45 7.02 4.74 8.21
N LYS A 46 7.37 4.26 7.02
CA LYS A 46 6.45 4.20 5.87
C LYS A 46 5.41 3.11 6.08
N THR A 47 4.30 3.20 5.37
CA THR A 47 3.25 2.18 5.36
C THR A 47 3.06 1.58 3.97
N ILE A 48 2.69 0.30 3.93
CA ILE A 48 2.20 -0.34 2.71
C ILE A 48 0.94 -1.13 3.02
N ALA A 49 -0.16 -0.82 2.33
CA ALA A 49 -1.39 -1.60 2.43
C ALA A 49 -1.34 -2.82 1.49
N GLU A 50 -1.53 -4.01 2.02
CA GLU A 50 -1.57 -5.25 1.24
C GLU A 50 -3.01 -5.61 0.84
N GLY A 51 -3.18 -6.27 -0.31
CA GLY A 51 -4.49 -6.75 -0.75
C GLY A 51 -5.39 -5.68 -1.41
N VAL A 52 -4.80 -4.64 -2.01
CA VAL A 52 -5.56 -3.64 -2.78
C VAL A 52 -5.99 -4.23 -4.13
N GLU A 53 -7.28 -4.53 -4.29
CA GLU A 53 -7.81 -5.20 -5.49
C GLU A 53 -8.68 -4.30 -6.39
N ASN A 54 -9.09 -3.13 -5.92
CA ASN A 54 -9.91 -2.21 -6.71
C ASN A 54 -9.55 -0.73 -6.43
N GLN A 55 -9.96 0.14 -7.36
CA GLN A 55 -9.69 1.57 -7.34
C GLN A 55 -10.28 2.27 -6.11
N VAL A 56 -11.44 1.84 -5.61
CA VAL A 56 -12.10 2.47 -4.46
C VAL A 56 -11.29 2.22 -3.18
N VAL A 57 -10.82 0.98 -2.97
CA VAL A 57 -9.95 0.64 -1.84
C VAL A 57 -8.63 1.42 -1.92
N LEU A 58 -8.04 1.53 -3.12
CA LEU A 58 -6.85 2.33 -3.37
C LEU A 58 -7.05 3.80 -2.93
N GLU A 59 -8.14 4.43 -3.36
CA GLU A 59 -8.48 5.81 -3.00
C GLU A 59 -8.68 5.98 -1.50
N ILE A 60 -9.30 5.01 -0.83
CA ILE A 60 -9.51 5.06 0.62
C ILE A 60 -8.19 4.99 1.37
N VAL A 61 -7.35 3.98 1.11
CA VAL A 61 -6.08 3.83 1.84
C VAL A 61 -5.14 5.01 1.54
N HIS A 62 -5.16 5.54 0.33
CA HIS A 62 -4.45 6.76 -0.04
C HIS A 62 -5.01 7.98 0.72
N GLY A 63 -6.34 8.14 0.79
CA GLY A 63 -7.01 9.21 1.53
C GLY A 63 -6.79 9.15 3.06
N LEU A 64 -6.59 7.96 3.61
CA LEU A 64 -6.15 7.76 5.00
C LEU A 64 -4.66 8.10 5.20
N GLY A 65 -3.93 8.34 4.12
CA GLY A 65 -2.52 8.73 4.09
C GLY A 65 -1.57 7.55 4.22
N CYS A 66 -1.91 6.40 3.65
CA CYS A 66 -0.99 5.28 3.42
C CYS A 66 0.02 5.65 2.31
N ASP A 67 1.30 5.30 2.50
CA ASP A 67 2.38 5.74 1.60
C ASP A 67 2.49 4.89 0.33
N GLU A 68 2.25 3.58 0.45
CA GLU A 68 2.41 2.62 -0.61
C GLU A 68 1.28 1.58 -0.59
N VAL A 69 1.10 0.87 -1.70
CA VAL A 69 0.06 -0.15 -1.84
C VAL A 69 0.60 -1.35 -2.60
N GLN A 70 0.08 -2.53 -2.28
CA GLN A 70 0.32 -3.78 -2.97
C GLN A 70 -1.00 -4.53 -3.14
N GLY A 71 -1.27 -5.03 -4.35
CA GLY A 71 -2.40 -5.93 -4.56
C GLY A 71 -2.72 -6.16 -6.04
N TYR A 72 -3.72 -7.00 -6.28
CA TYR A 72 -4.08 -7.46 -7.62
C TYR A 72 -4.64 -6.36 -8.51
N PHE A 73 -4.98 -5.19 -7.95
CA PHE A 73 -5.31 -4.00 -8.74
C PHE A 73 -4.18 -3.61 -9.70
N PHE A 74 -2.93 -3.77 -9.26
CA PHE A 74 -1.75 -3.48 -10.10
C PHE A 74 -1.32 -4.72 -10.87
N ALA A 75 -1.03 -5.80 -10.14
CA ALA A 75 -0.60 -7.05 -10.73
C ALA A 75 -0.77 -8.22 -9.76
N LYS A 76 -1.02 -9.40 -10.32
CA LYS A 76 -0.89 -10.67 -9.59
C LYS A 76 0.59 -11.03 -9.42
N PRO A 77 0.96 -11.83 -8.41
CA PRO A 77 2.26 -12.48 -8.34
C PRO A 77 2.55 -13.19 -9.66
N MET A 78 3.76 -13.02 -10.16
CA MET A 78 4.20 -13.50 -11.46
C MET A 78 5.65 -13.98 -11.35
N ASP A 79 6.12 -14.75 -12.32
CA ASP A 79 7.51 -15.17 -12.35
C ASP A 79 8.45 -14.00 -12.71
N SER A 80 9.76 -14.21 -12.58
CA SER A 80 10.74 -13.15 -12.83
C SER A 80 10.72 -12.63 -14.27
N SER A 81 10.47 -13.51 -15.25
CA SER A 81 10.46 -13.15 -16.67
C SER A 81 9.23 -12.32 -17.04
N GLU A 82 8.08 -12.65 -16.44
CA GLU A 82 6.85 -11.87 -16.55
C GLU A 82 6.99 -10.52 -15.83
N PHE A 83 7.64 -10.50 -14.66
CA PHE A 83 7.89 -9.28 -13.91
C PHE A 83 8.73 -8.28 -14.69
N GLU A 84 9.81 -8.70 -15.35
CA GLU A 84 10.63 -7.82 -16.18
C GLU A 84 9.80 -7.16 -17.29
N GLN A 85 8.94 -7.92 -17.95
CA GLN A 85 8.04 -7.41 -19.00
C GLN A 85 7.02 -6.43 -18.43
N TYR A 86 6.38 -6.78 -17.31
CA TYR A 86 5.42 -5.93 -16.63
C TYR A 86 6.08 -4.62 -16.18
N HIS A 87 7.24 -4.69 -15.53
CA HIS A 87 7.98 -3.54 -15.04
C HIS A 87 8.33 -2.56 -16.17
N ASN A 88 8.87 -3.06 -17.29
CA ASN A 88 9.22 -2.22 -18.44
C ASN A 88 7.99 -1.49 -19.01
N LYS A 89 6.87 -2.22 -19.13
CA LYS A 89 5.60 -1.64 -19.57
C LYS A 89 5.07 -0.59 -18.58
N PHE A 90 5.05 -0.92 -17.29
CA PHE A 90 4.58 -0.04 -16.22
C PHE A 90 5.36 1.28 -16.18
N MET A 91 6.69 1.22 -16.24
CA MET A 91 7.55 2.41 -16.23
C MET A 91 7.32 3.30 -17.45
N SER A 92 7.14 2.71 -18.64
CA SER A 92 6.86 3.49 -19.86
C SER A 92 5.54 4.26 -19.80
N GLN A 93 4.50 3.67 -19.20
CA GLN A 93 3.20 4.31 -19.01
C GLN A 93 3.28 5.46 -17.99
N GLN A 94 4.05 5.28 -16.91
CA GLN A 94 4.21 6.31 -15.88
C GLN A 94 4.96 7.55 -16.39
N LEU A 95 5.97 7.37 -17.24
CA LEU A 95 6.69 8.48 -17.89
C LEU A 95 5.78 9.30 -18.80
N GLN A 96 4.92 8.64 -19.58
CA GLN A 96 3.95 9.33 -20.44
C GLN A 96 2.92 10.13 -19.64
N ILE A 97 2.49 9.65 -18.47
CA ILE A 97 1.58 10.39 -17.59
C ILE A 97 2.27 11.64 -17.02
N ASN A 98 3.52 11.52 -16.57
CA ASN A 98 4.25 12.65 -15.99
C ASN A 98 4.64 13.74 -17.02
N GLU A 99 4.81 13.37 -18.30
CA GLU A 99 5.02 14.34 -19.38
C GLU A 99 3.73 15.09 -19.75
N ASN A 100 2.56 14.47 -19.61
CA ASN A 100 1.26 15.09 -19.90
C ASN A 100 0.71 15.99 -18.77
N ILE A 101 1.39 16.04 -17.62
CA ILE A 101 1.03 16.90 -16.46
C ILE A 101 1.96 18.12 -16.35
N LYS A 102 2.94 18.27 -17.25
CA LYS A 102 3.71 19.51 -17.44
C LYS A 102 3.06 20.41 -18.49
#